data_AF-A0A438MB04-F1
#
_entry.id   AF-A0A438MB04-F1
#
_cell.length_a   1.000
_cell.length_b   1.000
_cell.length_c   1.000
_cell.angle_alpha   90.00
_cell.angle_beta   90.00
_cell.angle_gamma   90.00
#
_symmetry.space_group_name_H-M   'P 1'
#
loop_
_entity.id
_entity.type
_entity.pdbx_description
1 polymer ?
#
loop_
_entity_poly.entity_id
_entity_poly.type
_entity_poly.pdbx_seq_one_letter_code
_entity_poly.pdbx_strand_id
1 'polypeptide(L)' 'MTGTKIPFDPETAPCGKRSGGQRLVDDDGYGLVIRDQFFDCGCRRIRHEYHDGSIHLSAIRHDGKRVKDPIQPDHGS' A
#
# COMPACT_ATOMS: atom_id res chain seq x y z
N MET A 1 16.08 -10.46 -1.66
CA MET A 1 14.95 -10.15 -0.77
C MET A 1 13.81 -11.10 -1.08
N THR A 2 13.58 -12.09 -0.21
CA THR A 2 12.45 -13.04 -0.34
C THR A 2 11.27 -12.43 0.39
N GLY A 3 10.63 -11.43 -0.22
CA GLY A 3 9.47 -10.82 0.39
C GLY A 3 8.29 -11.80 0.40
N THR A 4 7.66 -11.97 1.55
CA THR A 4 6.49 -12.85 1.72
C THR A 4 5.33 -12.30 0.89
N LYS A 5 4.94 -13.03 -0.16
CA LYS A 5 3.79 -12.70 -0.99
C LYS A 5 2.55 -13.37 -0.41
N ILE A 6 1.63 -12.56 0.09
CA ILE A 6 0.37 -13.03 0.68
C ILE A 6 -0.74 -12.72 -0.32
N PRO A 7 -1.41 -13.72 -0.92
CA PRO A 7 -2.57 -13.45 -1.77
C PRO A 7 -3.70 -12.82 -0.94
N PHE A 8 -4.47 -11.93 -1.55
CA PHE A 8 -5.64 -11.33 -0.91
C PHE A 8 -6.87 -11.42 -1.81
N ASP A 9 -8.05 -11.50 -1.18
CA ASP A 9 -9.35 -11.52 -1.87
C ASP A 9 -9.58 -10.24 -2.68
N PRO A 10 -10.42 -10.26 -3.73
CA PRO A 10 -10.64 -9.09 -4.56
C PRO A 10 -11.09 -7.83 -3.78
N GLU A 11 -10.23 -6.82 -3.77
CA GLU A 11 -10.46 -5.51 -3.16
C GLU A 11 -10.62 -4.42 -4.24
N THR A 12 -11.21 -3.27 -3.88
CA THR A 12 -11.32 -2.13 -4.82
C THR A 12 -9.95 -1.50 -5.03
N ALA A 13 -9.39 -1.66 -6.23
CA ALA A 13 -8.13 -1.08 -6.65
C ALA A 13 -8.21 0.44 -6.82
N PRO A 14 -7.07 1.15 -6.83
CA PRO A 14 -6.97 2.58 -7.14
C PRO A 14 -7.67 3.04 -8.44
N CYS A 15 -7.86 2.15 -9.41
CA CYS A 15 -8.59 2.45 -10.64
C CYS A 15 -10.12 2.33 -10.53
N GLY A 16 -10.65 1.94 -9.36
CA GLY A 16 -12.07 1.73 -9.10
C GLY A 16 -12.58 0.32 -9.39
N LYS A 17 -11.77 -0.55 -10.01
CA LYS A 17 -12.14 -1.96 -10.29
C LYS A 17 -11.83 -2.84 -9.08
N ARG A 18 -12.67 -3.85 -8.82
CA ARG A 18 -12.32 -4.92 -7.89
C ARG A 18 -11.32 -5.89 -8.54
N SER A 19 -10.22 -6.13 -7.87
CA SER A 19 -9.15 -7.02 -8.33
C SER A 19 -8.50 -7.68 -7.12
N GLY A 20 -8.17 -8.96 -7.25
CA GLY A 20 -7.27 -9.62 -6.30
C GLY A 20 -5.83 -9.16 -6.51
N GLY A 21 -4.92 -9.85 -5.83
CA GLY A 21 -3.50 -9.72 -6.08
C GLY A 21 -2.65 -10.22 -4.93
N GLN A 22 -1.49 -9.59 -4.75
CA GLN A 22 -0.48 -9.99 -3.78
C GLN A 22 -0.11 -8.82 -2.86
N ARG A 23 -0.03 -9.10 -1.56
CA ARG A 23 0.54 -8.22 -0.55
C ARG A 23 1.97 -8.64 -0.25
N LEU A 24 2.84 -7.65 -0.17
CA LEU A 24 4.22 -7.77 0.26
C LEU A 24 4.38 -6.96 1.54
N VAL A 25 5.02 -7.54 2.54
CA VAL A 25 5.36 -6.85 3.79
C VAL A 25 6.87 -6.89 3.93
N ASP A 26 7.44 -5.71 4.13
CA ASP A 26 8.85 -5.49 4.43
C ASP A 26 8.91 -4.74 5.77
N ASP A 27 9.64 -5.32 6.71
CA ASP A 27 9.85 -4.77 8.04
C ASP A 27 11.36 -4.67 8.23
N ASP A 28 11.85 -3.46 8.47
CA ASP A 28 13.29 -3.22 8.59
C ASP A 28 13.81 -3.54 10.00
N GLY A 29 12.94 -3.91 10.93
CA GLY A 29 13.25 -4.19 12.33
C GLY A 29 13.60 -2.96 13.16
N TYR A 30 13.71 -1.79 12.55
CA TYR A 30 13.96 -0.57 13.29
C TYR A 30 12.66 0.14 13.61
N GLY A 31 11.64 0.07 12.75
CA GLY A 31 10.32 0.67 13.00
C GLY A 31 9.72 1.31 11.76
N LEU A 32 10.27 0.99 10.58
CA LEU A 32 9.64 1.23 9.30
C LEU A 32 9.01 -0.08 8.80
N VAL A 33 7.69 -0.10 8.70
CA VAL A 33 6.95 -1.19 8.06
C VAL A 33 6.38 -0.72 6.75
N ILE A 34 6.81 -1.35 5.65
CA ILE A 34 6.32 -1.10 4.30
C ILE A 34 5.37 -2.23 3.92
N ARG A 35 4.11 -1.87 3.68
CA ARG A 35 3.09 -2.79 3.18
C ARG A 35 2.73 -2.40 1.75
N ASP A 36 3.19 -3.20 0.82
CA ASP A 36 2.92 -3.08 -0.60
C ASP A 36 1.78 -4.00 -1.00
N GLN A 37 0.80 -3.49 -1.74
CA GLN A 37 -0.31 -4.26 -2.29
C GLN A 37 -0.32 -4.09 -3.80
N PHE A 38 -0.03 -5.17 -4.50
CA PHE A 38 -0.05 -5.26 -5.95
C PHE A 38 -1.37 -5.87 -6.38
N PHE A 39 -2.13 -5.14 -7.19
CA PHE A 39 -3.38 -5.62 -7.76
C PHE A 39 -3.10 -6.27 -9.12
N ASP A 40 -3.80 -7.35 -9.45
CA ASP A 40 -3.67 -8.03 -10.75
C ASP A 40 -4.02 -7.11 -11.94
N CYS A 41 -4.84 -6.07 -11.71
CA CYS A 41 -5.12 -5.04 -12.70
C CYS A 41 -3.93 -4.10 -13.01
N GLY A 42 -2.80 -4.25 -12.32
CA GLY A 42 -1.60 -3.44 -12.45
C GLY A 42 -1.55 -2.21 -11.53
N CYS A 43 -2.55 -2.02 -10.68
CA CYS A 43 -2.51 -0.96 -9.67
C CYS A 43 -1.63 -1.36 -8.47
N ARG A 44 -1.17 -0.38 -7.71
CA ARG A 44 -0.38 -0.57 -6.50
C ARG A 44 -0.87 0.33 -5.38
N ARG A 45 -0.90 -0.17 -4.15
CA ARG A 45 -1.01 0.63 -2.94
C ARG A 45 0.22 0.40 -2.06
N ILE A 46 0.68 1.45 -1.41
CA ILE A 46 1.84 1.45 -0.55
C ILE A 46 1.42 2.10 0.76
N ARG A 47 1.63 1.41 1.86
CA ARG A 47 1.45 1.93 3.22
C ARG A 47 2.79 1.86 3.93
N HIS A 48 3.30 3.02 4.33
CA HIS A 48 4.44 3.12 5.24
C HIS A 48 3.92 3.41 6.64
N GLU A 49 4.40 2.65 7.61
CA GLU A 49 4.18 2.86 9.03
C GLU A 49 5.55 3.19 9.63
N TYR A 50 5.66 4.37 10.23
CA TYR A 50 6.92 4.88 10.79
C TYR A 50 6.99 4.62 12.30
N HIS A 51 8.18 4.77 12.85
CA HIS A 51 8.49 4.53 14.27
C HIS A 51 7.63 5.37 15.23
N ASP A 52 7.29 6.59 14.81
CA ASP A 52 6.48 7.53 15.56
C ASP A 52 4.97 7.22 15.46
N GLY A 53 4.60 6.13 14.78
CA GLY A 53 3.22 5.73 14.54
C GLY A 53 2.57 6.45 13.35
N SER A 54 3.26 7.41 12.73
CA SER A 54 2.79 8.07 11.51
C SER A 54 2.57 7.05 10.39
N ILE A 55 1.52 7.29 9.60
CA ILE A 55 1.18 6.45 8.45
C ILE A 55 1.18 7.29 7.19
N HIS A 56 1.95 6.88 6.19
CA HIS A 56 1.91 7.45 4.86
C HIS A 56 1.28 6.46 3.88
N LEU A 57 0.23 6.91 3.19
CA LEU A 57 -0.49 6.12 2.20
C LEU A 57 -0.26 6.69 0.81
N SER A 58 0.08 5.80 -0.13
CA SER A 58 0.21 6.15 -1.54
C SER A 58 -0.49 5.11 -2.40
N ALA A 59 -1.24 5.56 -3.40
CA ALA A 59 -1.90 4.71 -4.36
C ALA A 59 -1.46 5.11 -5.78
N ILE A 60 -1.09 4.12 -6.58
CA ILE A 60 -0.65 4.26 -7.96
C ILE A 60 -1.60 3.43 -8.81
N ARG A 61 -2.22 4.07 -9.79
CA ARG A 61 -3.05 3.36 -10.76
C ARG A 61 -2.19 2.64 -11.80
N HIS A 62 -2.79 1.64 -12.42
CA HIS A 62 -2.23 0.90 -13.56
C HIS A 62 -1.84 1.77 -14.77
N ASP A 63 -2.35 3.00 -14.88
CA ASP A 63 -1.90 4.00 -15.87
C ASP A 63 -0.69 4.83 -15.39
N GLY A 64 -0.03 4.42 -14.31
CA GLY A 64 1.13 5.09 -13.72
C GLY A 64 0.81 6.36 -12.93
N LYS A 65 -0.44 6.81 -12.94
CA LYS A 65 -0.85 8.02 -12.22
C LYS A 65 -0.97 7.72 -10.73
N ARG A 66 -0.25 8.51 -9.92
CA ARG A 66 -0.51 8.57 -8.48
C ARG A 66 -1.93 9.11 -8.26
N VAL A 67 -2.71 8.38 -7.50
CA VAL A 67 -3.93 8.92 -6.90
C VAL A 67 -3.44 9.93 -5.87
N LYS A 68 -3.72 11.21 -6.12
CA LYS A 68 -3.54 12.23 -5.08
C LYS A 68 -4.51 11.87 -3.97
N ASP A 69 -3.98 11.36 -2.87
CA ASP A 69 -4.80 11.08 -1.70
C ASP A 69 -5.08 12.40 -0.95
N PRO A 70 -6.32 12.67 -0.52
CA PRO A 70 -6.63 13.71 0.45
C PRO A 70 -6.21 13.38 1.90
N ILE A 71 -5.48 12.29 2.16
CA ILE A 71 -5.02 11.93 3.52
C ILE A 71 -3.96 12.93 3.99
N GLN A 72 -4.41 13.93 4.74
CA GLN A 72 -3.59 14.65 5.70
C GLN A 72 -3.05 13.63 6.71
N PRO A 73 -1.79 13.73 7.13
CA PRO A 73 -1.32 12.98 8.29
C PRO A 73 -2.23 13.37 9.45
N ASP A 74 -3.07 12.43 9.91
CA ASP A 74 -3.76 12.55 11.19
C ASP A 74 -2.67 12.42 12.25
N HIS A 75 -2.10 13.56 12.63
CA HIS A 75 -1.27 13.65 13.81
C HIS A 75 -2.20 13.38 14.99
N GLY A 76 -2.14 12.15 15.51
CA GLY A 76 -2.77 11.78 16.78
C GLY A 76 -2.39 12.82 17.84
N SER A 77 -3.42 13.25 18.55
CA SER A 77 -3.47 14.39 19.49
C SER A 77 -2.44 14.34 20.62
#